data_AF-A0AAX3NRW8-F1
#
_entry.id   AF-A0AAX3NRW8-F1
#
_cell.length_a   1.000
_cell.length_b   1.000
_cell.length_c   1.000
_cell.angle_alpha   90.00
_cell.angle_beta   90.00
_cell.angle_gamma   90.00
#
_symmetry.space_group_name_H-M   'P 1'
#
loop_
_entity.id
_entity.type
_entity.pdbx_description
1 polymer ?
#
loop_
_entity_poly.entity_id
_entity_poly.type
_entity_poly.pdbx_seq_one_letter_code
_entity_poly.pdbx_strand_id
1 'polypeptide(L)'
;MRIKQSGITLLELMVVIAIVAIIASIAYPSFTDGLRKSRRAEAFKGLLSMQLKQEEFRISNTTYSSNLNQVGSPASDYYTFSISGASATAYTLIATSKGAQIGDKAGNTACDTLTINKADTKTPADCWK
;
A
#
# COMPACT_ATOMS: atom_id res chain seq x y z
N MET A 1 -25.77 -54.88 -10.92
CA MET A 1 -25.99 -53.83 -9.90
C MET A 1 -26.01 -52.49 -10.61
N ARG A 2 -27.19 -51.90 -10.86
CA ARG A 2 -27.29 -50.58 -11.52
C ARG A 2 -27.01 -49.50 -10.48
N ILE A 3 -25.92 -48.76 -10.65
CA ILE A 3 -25.61 -47.57 -9.86
C ILE A 3 -26.65 -46.51 -10.25
N LYS A 4 -27.53 -46.10 -9.32
CA LYS A 4 -28.41 -44.94 -9.52
C LYS A 4 -27.51 -43.70 -9.58
N GLN A 5 -27.42 -43.07 -10.75
CA GLN A 5 -26.86 -41.72 -10.84
C GLN A 5 -27.84 -40.76 -10.14
N SER A 6 -27.41 -40.20 -9.02
CA SER A 6 -28.13 -39.08 -8.38
C SER A 6 -27.67 -37.80 -9.07
N GLY A 7 -28.59 -37.12 -9.75
CA GLY A 7 -28.33 -35.83 -10.41
C GLY A 7 -28.53 -34.66 -9.45
N ILE A 8 -27.75 -33.60 -9.63
CA ILE A 8 -27.95 -32.31 -8.95
C ILE A 8 -29.20 -31.65 -9.54
N THR A 9 -30.06 -31.10 -8.68
CA THR A 9 -31.22 -30.34 -9.13
C THR A 9 -30.83 -28.91 -9.48
N LEU A 10 -31.56 -28.30 -10.43
CA LEU A 10 -31.37 -26.88 -10.75
C LEU A 10 -31.61 -25.99 -9.52
N LEU A 11 -32.54 -26.39 -8.65
CA LEU A 11 -32.81 -25.70 -7.38
C LEU A 11 -31.61 -25.75 -6.43
N GLU A 12 -30.96 -26.90 -6.26
CA GLU A 12 -29.74 -27.01 -5.43
C GLU A 12 -28.63 -26.09 -5.94
N LEU A 13 -28.43 -26.05 -7.26
CA LEU A 13 -27.42 -25.17 -7.84
C LEU A 13 -27.72 -23.69 -7.57
N MET A 14 -28.99 -23.27 -7.65
CA MET A 14 -29.38 -21.89 -7.34
C MET A 14 -29.15 -21.53 -5.87
N VAL A 15 -29.45 -22.43 -4.93
CA VAL A 15 -29.20 -22.21 -3.50
C VAL A 15 -27.70 -22.11 -3.23
N VAL A 16 -26.88 -22.98 -3.83
CA VAL A 16 -25.41 -22.94 -3.67
C VAL A 16 -24.86 -21.61 -4.19
N ILE A 17 -25.28 -21.16 -5.37
CA ILE A 17 -24.82 -19.88 -5.94
C ILE A 17 -25.25 -18.70 -5.05
N ALA A 18 -26.47 -18.73 -4.51
CA ALA A 18 -26.94 -17.69 -3.60
C ALA A 18 -26.06 -17.60 -2.33
N ILE A 19 -25.70 -18.73 -1.73
CA ILE A 19 -24.82 -18.78 -0.55
C ILE A 19 -23.42 -18.26 -0.90
N VAL A 20 -22.85 -18.70 -2.03
CA VAL A 20 -21.53 -18.25 -2.48
C VAL A 20 -21.51 -16.74 -2.74
N ALA A 21 -22.57 -16.17 -3.33
CA ALA A 21 -22.67 -14.75 -3.58
C ALA A 21 -22.68 -13.92 -2.28
N ILE A 22 -23.40 -14.39 -1.25
CA ILE A 22 -23.42 -13.73 0.07
C ILE A 22 -22.01 -13.74 0.68
N ILE A 23 -21.32 -14.88 0.70
CA ILE A 23 -19.97 -14.99 1.27
C ILE A 23 -18.98 -14.12 0.48
N ALA A 24 -19.04 -14.16 -0.85
CA ALA A 24 -18.13 -13.42 -1.73
C ALA A 24 -18.24 -11.90 -1.50
N SER A 25 -19.45 -11.39 -1.24
CA SER A 25 -19.67 -9.95 -0.97
C SER A 25 -18.90 -9.41 0.24
N ILE A 26 -18.59 -10.26 1.22
CA ILE A 26 -17.85 -9.89 2.44
C ILE A 26 -16.37 -10.26 2.32
N ALA A 27 -16.08 -11.45 1.79
CA ALA A 27 -14.73 -11.98 1.71
C ALA A 27 -13.86 -11.21 0.70
N TYR A 28 -14.41 -10.82 -0.45
CA TYR A 28 -13.68 -10.12 -1.50
C TYR A 28 -13.11 -8.77 -1.06
N PRO A 29 -13.90 -7.81 -0.51
CA PRO A 29 -13.35 -6.54 -0.06
C PRO A 29 -12.30 -6.73 1.04
N SER A 30 -12.55 -7.64 2.00
CA SER A 30 -11.58 -7.96 3.07
C SER A 30 -10.25 -8.46 2.53
N PHE A 31 -10.26 -9.29 1.47
CA PHE A 31 -9.04 -9.77 0.85
C PHE A 31 -8.28 -8.64 0.16
N THR A 32 -8.99 -7.77 -0.58
CA THR A 32 -8.36 -6.63 -1.26
C THR A 32 -7.73 -5.64 -0.28
N ASP A 33 -8.35 -5.42 0.88
CA ASP A 33 -7.78 -4.58 1.94
C ASP A 33 -6.51 -5.17 2.55
N GLY A 34 -6.47 -6.51 2.70
CA GLY A 34 -5.26 -7.22 3.13
C GLY A 34 -4.10 -7.01 2.15
N LEU A 35 -4.35 -7.10 0.85
CA LEU A 35 -3.34 -6.82 -0.18
C LEU A 35 -2.88 -5.36 -0.14
N ARG A 36 -3.82 -4.41 0.01
CA ARG A 36 -3.49 -2.98 0.11
C ARG A 36 -2.63 -2.68 1.34
N LYS A 37 -2.93 -3.29 2.50
CA LYS A 37 -2.11 -3.16 3.70
C LYS A 37 -0.70 -3.72 3.51
N SER A 38 -0.57 -4.87 2.86
CA SER A 38 0.73 -5.46 2.51
C SER A 38 1.56 -4.53 1.62
N ARG A 39 0.94 -3.93 0.60
CA ARG A 39 1.58 -2.95 -0.30
C ARG A 39 1.96 -1.66 0.41
N ARG A 40 1.16 -1.18 1.38
CA ARG A 40 1.56 -0.06 2.25
C ARG A 40 2.83 -0.37 3.03
N ALA A 41 2.96 -1.60 3.55
CA ALA A 41 4.18 -2.01 4.26
C ALA A 41 5.42 -2.02 3.35
N GLU A 42 5.27 -2.35 2.06
CA GLU A 42 6.34 -2.20 1.07
C GLU A 42 6.72 -0.73 0.86
N ALA A 43 5.73 0.18 0.76
CA ALA A 43 5.97 1.61 0.67
C ALA A 43 6.72 2.16 1.90
N PHE A 44 6.37 1.70 3.10
CA PHE A 44 7.07 2.10 4.33
C PHE A 44 8.54 1.69 4.29
N LYS A 45 8.84 0.47 3.83
CA LYS A 45 10.24 0.03 3.66
C LYS A 45 10.98 0.92 2.66
N GLY A 46 10.33 1.27 1.54
CA GLY A 46 10.90 2.20 0.55
C GLY A 46 11.22 3.57 1.16
N LEU A 47 10.25 4.16 1.87
CA LEU A 47 10.42 5.46 2.53
C LEU A 47 11.51 5.45 3.61
N LEU A 48 11.56 4.40 4.44
CA LEU A 48 12.60 4.26 5.48
C LEU A 48 13.99 4.06 4.87
N SER A 49 14.10 3.31 3.77
CA SER A 49 15.35 3.16 3.02
C SER A 49 15.84 4.51 2.49
N MET A 50 14.94 5.30 1.90
CA MET A 50 15.25 6.66 1.44
C MET A 50 15.66 7.59 2.59
N GLN A 51 15.05 7.44 3.78
CA GLN A 51 15.42 8.21 4.97
C GLN A 51 16.86 7.92 5.41
N LEU A 52 17.25 6.65 5.46
CA LEU A 52 18.64 6.26 5.74
C LEU A 52 19.61 6.87 4.72
N LYS A 53 19.24 6.85 3.43
CA LYS A 53 20.06 7.44 2.37
C LYS A 53 20.13 8.96 2.42
N GLN A 54 19.09 9.65 2.89
CA GLN A 54 19.15 11.08 3.18
C GLN A 54 20.19 11.39 4.26
N GLU A 55 20.21 10.60 5.34
CA GLU A 55 21.20 10.80 6.40
C GLU A 55 22.63 10.45 5.93
N GLU A 56 22.81 9.38 5.14
CA GLU A 56 24.09 9.08 4.50
C GLU A 56 24.57 10.24 3.61
N PHE A 57 23.69 10.79 2.78
CA PHE A 57 24.00 11.94 1.92
C PHE A 57 24.39 13.18 2.75
N ARG A 58 23.72 13.40 3.88
CA ARG A 58 23.95 14.55 4.77
C ARG A 58 25.30 14.54 5.47
N ILE A 59 25.97 13.38 5.59
CA ILE A 59 27.32 13.28 6.15
C ILE A 59 28.33 14.06 5.29
N SER A 60 28.18 13.96 3.96
CA SER A 60 29.12 14.56 3.00
C SER A 60 28.64 15.89 2.42
N ASN A 61 27.39 16.29 2.68
CA ASN A 61 26.76 17.47 2.09
C ASN A 61 26.14 18.36 3.18
N THR A 62 26.12 19.67 2.95
CA THR A 62 25.52 20.63 3.89
C THR A 62 23.99 20.63 3.88
N THR A 63 23.38 20.03 2.85
CA THR A 63 21.93 19.93 2.66
C THR A 63 21.48 18.50 2.41
N TYR A 64 20.21 18.23 2.68
CA TYR A 64 19.55 17.03 2.19
C TYR A 64 19.32 17.13 0.67
N SER A 65 19.21 15.99 0.01
CA SER A 65 19.04 15.96 -1.45
C SER A 65 17.57 16.05 -1.84
N SER A 66 17.30 16.81 -2.90
CA SER A 66 16.02 16.80 -3.62
C SER A 66 16.01 15.80 -4.80
N ASN A 67 17.14 15.14 -5.08
CA ASN A 67 17.30 14.23 -6.20
C ASN A 67 17.17 12.77 -5.74
N LEU A 68 16.11 12.09 -6.18
CA LEU A 68 15.87 10.67 -5.89
C LEU A 68 17.06 9.76 -6.21
N ASN A 69 17.81 10.05 -7.26
CA ASN A 69 18.95 9.20 -7.65
C ASN A 69 20.09 9.23 -6.61
N GLN A 70 20.15 10.27 -5.77
CA GLN A 70 21.15 10.39 -4.71
C GLN A 70 20.71 9.74 -3.40
N VAL A 71 19.41 9.53 -3.21
CA VAL A 71 18.83 9.01 -1.96
C VAL A 71 18.09 7.69 -2.12
N GLY A 72 18.33 7.02 -3.25
CA GLY A 72 17.65 5.80 -3.62
C GLY A 72 16.27 6.07 -4.21
N SER A 73 15.96 5.35 -5.30
CA SER A 73 14.65 5.34 -5.94
C SER A 73 14.08 3.93 -5.82
N PRO A 74 13.33 3.61 -4.73
CA PRO A 74 12.75 2.29 -4.57
C PRO A 74 11.80 1.99 -5.74
N ALA A 75 12.04 0.87 -6.42
CA ALA A 75 11.11 0.37 -7.41
C ALA A 75 9.91 -0.26 -6.69
N SER A 76 8.71 0.11 -7.11
CA SER A 76 7.47 -0.51 -6.66
C SER A 76 6.47 -0.48 -7.80
N ASP A 77 5.58 -1.46 -7.89
CA ASP A 77 4.48 -1.47 -8.87
C ASP A 77 3.23 -0.72 -8.37
N TYR A 78 3.22 -0.35 -7.09
CA TYR A 78 2.06 0.22 -6.41
C TYR A 78 2.29 1.60 -5.83
N TYR A 79 3.53 2.09 -5.82
CA TYR A 79 3.87 3.44 -5.39
C TYR A 79 4.86 4.14 -6.33
N THR A 80 4.78 5.46 -6.34
CA THR A 80 5.78 6.36 -6.90
C THR A 80 6.35 7.19 -5.76
N PHE A 81 7.68 7.28 -5.67
CA PHE A 81 8.36 8.00 -4.60
C PHE A 81 8.81 9.38 -5.06
N SER A 82 8.71 10.37 -4.17
CA SER A 82 9.19 11.72 -4.39
C SER A 82 9.70 12.38 -3.11
N ILE A 83 10.40 13.50 -3.27
CA ILE A 83 11.00 14.27 -2.19
C ILE A 83 10.50 15.70 -2.32
N SER A 84 10.10 16.30 -1.19
CA SER A 84 9.69 17.69 -1.12
C SER A 84 10.37 18.39 0.06
N GLY A 85 10.54 19.71 -0.03
CA GLY A 85 11.05 20.53 1.07
C GLY A 85 12.48 20.23 1.50
N ALA A 86 13.30 19.64 0.63
CA ALA A 86 14.71 19.35 0.93
C ALA A 86 15.50 20.63 1.19
N SER A 87 16.16 20.70 2.34
CA SER A 87 16.94 21.85 2.80
C SER A 87 18.10 21.40 3.71
N ALA A 88 18.75 22.31 4.42
CA ALA A 88 19.80 21.97 5.40
C ALA A 88 19.25 21.20 6.63
N THR A 89 17.97 21.37 6.95
CA THR A 89 17.38 20.93 8.22
C THR A 89 16.13 20.07 8.06
N ALA A 90 15.50 20.07 6.88
CA ALA A 90 14.23 19.40 6.63
C ALA A 90 14.19 18.71 5.26
N TYR A 91 13.33 17.69 5.18
CA TYR A 91 12.81 17.07 3.97
C TYR A 91 11.52 16.32 4.32
N THR A 92 10.70 16.05 3.31
CA THR A 92 9.56 15.16 3.37
C THR A 92 9.67 14.15 2.22
N LEU A 93 9.66 12.87 2.56
CA LEU A 93 9.60 11.77 1.61
C LEU A 93 8.13 11.40 1.41
N ILE A 94 7.75 11.17 0.16
CA ILE A 94 6.37 10.97 -0.25
C ILE A 94 6.30 9.69 -1.07
N ALA A 95 5.33 8.82 -0.75
CA ALA A 95 4.95 7.68 -1.58
C ALA A 95 3.50 7.88 -2.01
N THR A 96 3.27 8.04 -3.32
CA THR A 96 1.95 8.19 -3.92
C THR A 96 1.50 6.88 -4.55
N SER A 97 0.29 6.43 -4.25
CA SER A 97 -0.29 5.19 -4.78
C SER A 97 -0.42 5.21 -6.30
N LYS A 98 -0.25 4.06 -6.94
CA LYS A 98 -0.52 3.83 -8.37
C LYS A 98 -1.19 2.49 -8.61
N GLY A 99 -1.78 2.31 -9.79
CA GLY A 99 -2.43 1.07 -10.20
C GLY A 99 -3.50 0.62 -9.21
N ALA A 100 -3.44 -0.65 -8.80
CA ALA A 100 -4.42 -1.26 -7.90
C ALA A 100 -4.41 -0.71 -6.45
N GLN A 101 -3.47 0.18 -6.12
CA GLN A 101 -3.41 0.84 -4.82
C GLN A 101 -4.20 2.15 -4.76
N ILE A 102 -4.66 2.68 -5.89
CA ILE A 102 -5.47 3.90 -5.93
C ILE A 102 -6.82 3.68 -5.22
N GLY A 103 -7.23 4.65 -4.42
CA GLY A 103 -8.43 4.59 -3.59
C GLY A 103 -8.24 3.71 -2.35
N ASP A 104 -7.00 3.51 -1.91
CA ASP A 104 -6.70 2.82 -0.65
C ASP A 104 -7.16 3.67 0.54
N LYS A 105 -7.73 3.00 1.55
CA LYS A 105 -8.25 3.64 2.75
C LYS A 105 -7.92 2.82 3.99
N ALA A 106 -7.77 3.52 5.10
CA ALA A 106 -7.75 2.94 6.45
C ALA A 106 -8.93 3.56 7.20
N GLY A 107 -10.05 2.82 7.26
CA GLY A 107 -11.32 3.39 7.71
C GLY A 107 -11.79 4.51 6.77
N ASN A 108 -12.00 5.71 7.31
CA ASN A 108 -12.39 6.89 6.52
C ASN A 108 -11.19 7.68 5.98
N THR A 109 -9.97 7.32 6.36
CA THR A 109 -8.75 8.03 5.99
C THR A 109 -8.22 7.52 4.65
N ALA A 110 -8.05 8.41 3.67
CA ALA A 110 -7.42 8.07 2.39
C ALA A 110 -5.92 7.83 2.57
N CYS A 111 -5.43 6.74 1.97
CA CYS A 111 -4.03 6.30 2.07
C CYS A 111 -3.29 6.39 0.72
N ASP A 112 -3.83 7.15 -0.23
CA ASP A 112 -3.24 7.33 -1.55
C ASP A 112 -1.90 8.09 -1.52
N THR A 113 -1.61 8.81 -0.43
CA THR A 113 -0.34 9.49 -0.22
C THR A 113 0.15 9.24 1.19
N LEU A 114 1.34 8.65 1.30
CA LEU A 114 2.01 8.36 2.55
C LEU A 114 3.24 9.27 2.62
N THR A 115 3.44 9.93 3.75
CA THR A 115 4.63 10.79 3.94
C THR A 115 5.32 10.50 5.24
N ILE A 116 6.65 10.65 5.23
CA ILE A 116 7.50 10.70 6.41
C ILE A 116 8.45 11.88 6.26
N ASN A 117 8.54 12.72 7.28
CA ASN A 117 9.49 13.83 7.30
C ASN A 117 10.75 13.45 8.10
N LYS A 118 11.76 14.33 8.05
CA LYS A 118 13.00 14.19 8.82
C LYS A 118 12.81 14.01 10.33
N ALA A 119 11.70 14.48 10.89
CA ALA A 119 11.36 14.37 12.31
C ALA A 119 10.48 13.13 12.61
N ASP A 120 10.48 12.12 11.72
CA ASP A 120 9.69 10.89 11.82
C ASP A 120 8.16 11.11 11.92
N THR A 121 7.68 12.30 11.55
CA THR A 121 6.24 12.57 11.49
C THR A 121 5.67 11.87 10.27
N LYS A 122 4.82 10.88 10.52
CA LYS A 122 4.16 10.03 9.52
C LYS A 122 2.75 10.50 9.29
N THR A 123 2.39 10.75 8.04
CA THR A 123 1.02 11.15 7.68
C THR A 123 0.50 10.35 6.49
N PRO A 124 -0.81 10.06 6.43
CA PRO A 124 -1.80 10.14 7.52
C PRO A 124 -1.61 9.01 8.55
N ALA A 125 -1.66 9.31 9.86
CA ALA A 125 -1.29 8.36 10.91
C ALA A 125 -2.05 7.01 10.88
N ASP A 126 -3.32 7.01 10.46
CA ASP A 126 -4.13 5.77 10.37
C ASP A 126 -3.62 4.80 9.30
N CYS A 127 -2.97 5.31 8.26
CA CYS A 127 -2.46 4.50 7.18
C CYS A 127 -1.19 3.74 7.58
N TRP A 128 -0.46 4.23 8.59
CA TRP A 128 0.81 3.70 9.10
C TRP A 128 0.66 2.62 10.19
N LYS A 129 -0.54 2.03 10.31
CA LYS A 129 -0.91 0.96 11.26
C LYS A 129 -0.98 -0.43 10.59
#